data_AF-A0A1Q7B3I4-F1
#
_entry.id   AF-A0A1Q7B3I4-F1
#
_cell.length_a   1.000
_cell.length_b   1.000
_cell.length_c   1.000
_cell.angle_alpha   90.00
_cell.angle_beta   90.00
_cell.angle_gamma   90.00
#
_symmetry.space_group_name_H-M   'P 1'
#
loop_
_entity.id
_entity.type
_entity.pdbx_description
1 polymer ?
#
loop_
_entity_poly.entity_id
_entity_poly.type
_entity_poly.pdbx_seq_one_letter_code
_entity_poly.pdbx_strand_id
1 'polypeptide(L)' 'MITLSGTLEFATPDGETFVVRPGDVLVAEDHIGKGHKWRLVDDQPWRRAYVVLKPGAKDSFVAKTGS' A
#
# COMPACT_ATOMS: atom_id res chain seq x y z
N MET A 1 -0.12 -2.54 4.76
CA MET A 1 -0.53 -1.13 5.03
C MET A 1 -2.00 -1.00 4.64
N ILE A 2 -2.79 -0.33 5.48
CA ILE A 2 -4.21 -0.03 5.21
C ILE A 2 -4.34 1.48 5.07
N THR A 3 -4.93 1.96 3.97
CA THR A 3 -5.22 3.39 3.77
C THR A 3 -6.57 3.73 4.39
N LEU A 4 -6.61 4.72 5.29
CA LEU A 4 -7.80 5.12 6.05
C LEU A 4 -8.38 6.47 5.61
N SER A 5 -7.54 7.34 5.02
CA SER A 5 -7.90 8.66 4.48
C SER A 5 -6.83 9.10 3.49
N GLY A 6 -7.19 9.96 2.53
CA GLY A 6 -6.30 10.41 1.47
C GLY A 6 -6.19 9.40 0.33
N THR A 7 -5.91 9.92 -0.88
CA THR A 7 -5.76 9.15 -2.11
C THR A 7 -4.35 9.32 -2.65
N LEU A 8 -3.68 8.21 -2.94
CA LEU A 8 -2.32 8.22 -3.46
C LEU A 8 -2.25 7.75 -4.90
N GLU A 9 -1.42 8.41 -5.68
CA GLU A 9 -0.74 7.78 -6.81
C GLU A 9 0.52 7.09 -6.27
N PHE A 10 0.62 5.78 -6.46
CA PHE A 10 1.68 4.95 -5.92
C PHE A 10 2.47 4.31 -7.06
N ALA A 11 3.79 4.42 -7.00
CA ALA A 11 4.70 3.87 -8.00
C ALA A 11 5.69 2.89 -7.37
N THR A 12 5.77 1.70 -7.96
CA THR A 12 6.68 0.63 -7.56
C THR A 12 8.02 0.74 -8.28
N PRO A 13 9.10 0.15 -7.73
CA PRO A 13 10.43 0.22 -8.35
C PRO A 13 10.53 -0.37 -9.77
N ASP A 14 9.66 -1.31 -10.12
CA ASP A 14 9.52 -1.95 -11.44
C ASP A 14 8.71 -1.10 -12.44
N GLY A 15 8.24 0.08 -12.04
CA GLY A 15 7.63 1.07 -12.92
C GLY A 15 6.10 0.98 -13.02
N GLU A 16 5.46 0.05 -12.31
CA GLU A 16 4.00 0.04 -12.22
C GLU A 16 3.51 1.25 -11.40
N THR A 17 2.39 1.84 -11.83
CA THR A 17 1.74 2.94 -11.13
C THR A 17 0.26 2.66 -10.99
N PHE A 18 -0.25 2.80 -9.77
CA PHE A 18 -1.66 2.57 -9.45
C PHE A 18 -2.17 3.54 -8.38
N VAL A 19 -3.50 3.62 -8.26
CA VAL A 19 -4.16 4.51 -7.29
C VAL A 19 -4.57 3.74 -6.05
N VAL A 20 -4.19 4.25 -4.89
CA VAL A 20 -4.55 3.71 -3.56
C VAL A 20 -5.58 4.64 -2.92
N ARG A 21 -6.73 4.09 -2.52
CA ARG A 21 -7.87 4.79 -1.94
C ARG A 21 -8.11 4.33 -0.50
N PRO A 22 -8.91 5.06 0.29
CA PRO A 22 -9.40 4.58 1.58
C PRO A 22 -10.07 3.21 1.43
N GLY A 23 -9.65 2.26 2.27
CA GLY A 23 -10.07 0.85 2.23
C GLY A 23 -9.09 -0.10 1.54
N ASP A 24 -8.17 0.42 0.71
CA ASP A 24 -7.18 -0.42 0.06
C ASP A 24 -6.13 -0.95 1.04
N VAL A 25 -5.71 -2.20 0.81
CA VAL A 25 -4.69 -2.89 1.59
C VAL A 25 -3.54 -3.28 0.66
N LEU A 26 -2.34 -2.83 1.01
CA LEU A 26 -1.10 -3.19 0.31
C LEU A 26 -0.23 -4.07 1.21
N VAL A 27 0.23 -5.20 0.68
CA VAL A 27 1.30 -5.99 1.30
C VAL A 27 2.62 -5.41 0.81
N ALA A 28 3.42 -4.88 1.73
CA ALA A 28 4.74 -4.31 1.42
C ALA A 28 5.80 -5.32 1.86
N GLU A 29 6.18 -6.20 0.94
CA GLU A 29 7.19 -7.24 1.21
C GLU A 29 8.62 -6.73 1.00
N ASP A 30 8.80 -5.62 0.30
CA ASP A 30 10.12 -5.02 0.08
C ASP A 30 10.56 -4.19 1.30
N HIS A 31 11.49 -4.75 2.07
CA HIS A 31 12.09 -4.14 3.26
C HIS A 31 13.58 -3.78 3.07
N ILE A 32 14.16 -4.03 1.89
CA ILE A 32 15.62 -3.85 1.61
C ILE A 32 15.87 -3.10 0.28
N GLY A 33 14.83 -2.64 -0.44
CA GLY A 33 14.95 -1.95 -1.72
C GLY A 33 15.02 -0.42 -1.66
N LYS A 34 14.91 0.22 -2.84
CA LYS A 34 14.95 1.69 -3.04
C LYS A 34 13.74 2.44 -2.44
N GLY A 35 12.77 1.70 -1.90
CA GLY A 35 11.50 2.21 -1.41
C GLY A 35 10.51 2.54 -2.53
N HIS A 36 9.25 2.75 -2.14
CA HIS A 36 8.18 3.15 -3.05
C HIS A 36 8.09 4.67 -3.17
N LYS A 37 7.66 5.16 -4.33
CA LYS A 37 7.33 6.57 -4.52
C LYS A 37 5.82 6.74 -4.45
N TRP A 38 5.36 7.82 -3.82
CA TRP A 38 3.95 8.14 -3.75
C TRP A 38 3.71 9.64 -3.74
N ARG A 39 2.52 10.04 -4.18
CA ARG A 39 2.04 11.42 -4.17
C ARG A 39 0.57 11.46 -3.76
N LEU A 40 0.20 12.39 -2.88
CA LEU A 40 -1.20 12.71 -2.61
C LEU A 40 -1.82 13.36 -3.86
N VAL A 41 -2.95 12.84 -4.30
CA VAL A 41 -3.70 13.36 -5.46
C VAL A 41 -5.02 14.03 -5.06
N ASP A 42 -5.33 14.05 -3.78
CA ASP A 42 -6.46 14.77 -3.20
C ASP A 42 -6.01 15.74 -2.09
N ASP A 43 -6.99 16.43 -1.48
CA ASP A 43 -6.78 17.44 -0.43
C ASP A 43 -6.84 16.86 0.99
N GLN A 44 -7.09 15.55 1.12
CA GLN A 44 -7.22 14.89 2.41
C GLN A 44 -5.84 14.45 2.91
N PRO A 45 -5.56 14.58 4.22
CA PRO A 45 -4.32 14.05 4.77
C PRO A 45 -4.29 12.53 4.64
N TRP A 46 -3.12 12.00 4.28
CA TRP A 46 -2.92 10.56 4.26
C TRP A 46 -2.90 10.00 5.68
N ARG A 47 -3.91 9.23 6.05
CA ARG A 47 -3.94 8.45 7.29
C ARG A 47 -3.85 6.97 6.94
N ARG A 48 -2.97 6.26 7.63
CA ARG A 48 -2.69 4.85 7.34
C ARG A 48 -2.44 4.06 8.62
N ALA A 49 -2.78 2.78 8.59
CA ALA A 49 -2.43 1.82 9.62
C ALA A 49 -1.44 0.78 9.09
N TYR A 50 -0.53 0.35 9.97
CA TYR A 50 0.37 -0.75 9.72
C TYR A 50 0.00 -1.93 10.59
N VAL A 51 -0.08 -3.10 9.94
CA VAL A 51 -0.12 -4.39 10.63
C VAL A 51 1.25 -5.00 10.37
N VAL A 52 2.06 -5.09 11.43
CA VAL A 52 3.40 -5.69 11.35
C VAL A 52 3.28 -7.15 11.72
N LEU A 53 3.72 -8.02 10.82
CA LEU A 53 3.72 -9.47 11.04
C LEU A 53 5.00 -9.88 11.77
N LYS A 54 4.91 -10.93 12.58
CA LYS A 54 6.10 -11.56 13.15
C LYS A 54 6.97 -12.13 12.03
N PRO A 55 8.31 -12.20 12.19
CA PRO A 55 9.18 -12.87 11.23
C PRO A 55 8.69 -14.28 10.92
N GLY A 56 8.56 -14.61 9.62
CA GLY A 56 8.10 -15.92 9.16
C GLY A 56 6.60 -16.20 9.33
N ALA A 57 5.80 -15.25 9.82
CA ALA A 57 4.35 -15.41 9.88
C ALA A 57 3.71 -15.26 8.49
N LYS A 58 2.68 -16.07 8.22
CA LYS A 58 1.85 -15.96 7.02
C LYS A 58 0.96 -14.70 7.11
N ASP A 59 0.90 -13.92 6.05
CA ASP A 59 0.11 -12.67 6.00
C ASP A 59 -1.42 -12.87 5.90
N SER A 60 -1.86 -14.08 5.53
CA SER A 60 -3.25 -14.42 5.26
C SER A 60 -3.95 -13.49 4.26
N PHE A 61 -3.18 -12.74 3.46
CA PHE A 61 -3.74 -11.79 2.50
C PHE A 61 -4.38 -12.55 1.33
N VAL A 62 -5.61 -12.18 0.98
CA VAL A 62 -6.31 -12.73 -0.19
C VAL A 62 -6.65 -11.55 -1.09
N ALA A 63 -5.89 -11.41 -2.18
CA ALA A 63 -6.18 -10.40 -3.17
C ALA A 63 -7.56 -10.65 -3.77
N LYS A 64 -8.36 -9.58 -3.91
CA LYS A 64 -9.61 -9.67 -4.64
C LYS A 64 -9.26 -9.78 -6.13
N THR A 65 -9.53 -10.93 -6.74
CA THR A 65 -9.49 -11.05 -8.21
C THR A 65 -10.52 -10.08 -8.78
N GLY A 66 -10.11 -9.24 -9.74
CA GLY A 66 -10.98 -8.23 -10.33
C GLY A 66 -12.28 -8.83 -10.86
N SER A 67 -13.40 -8.13 -10.65
CA SER A 67 -14.71 -8.43 -11.25
C SER A 67 -14.71 -8.16 -12.75
#